data_AF-A0A940QHG9-F1
#
_entry.id   AF-A0A940QHG9-F1
#
_cell.length_a   1.000
_cell.length_b   1.000
_cell.length_c   1.000
_cell.angle_alpha   90.00
_cell.angle_beta   90.00
_cell.angle_gamma   90.00
#
_symmetry.space_group_name_H-M   'P 1'
#
loop_
_entity.id
_entity.type
_entity.pdbx_description
1 polymer ?
#
loop_
_entity_poly.entity_id
_entity_poly.type
_entity_poly.pdbx_seq_one_letter_code
_entity_poly.pdbx_strand_id
1 'polypeptide(L)'
;MKKFAVLFLTLSLCLCSCAPKNARALTDEEIAQVNDAFFFMIENETGEAEINPLTCMLMDYYDRPEEMPLKNFLQYFPAEGDVTTAEEFEALKTLADFPFQEVSSVSEMPVPLHRIPAADVEEQLQQYMGDSIDDLKKTDGVLYLDSYDAYYTYTSDAGGGYFNCESGELDDNTLLLYGSSTAGPCVITMKNIENNWKIISHQATA
;
A
#
# COMPACT_ATOMS: atom_id res chain seq x y z
N MET A 1 -10.79 -14.28 4.05
CA MET A 1 -10.64 -13.97 2.61
C MET A 1 -11.31 -12.63 2.40
N LYS A 2 -10.55 -11.57 2.67
CA LYS A 2 -11.03 -10.19 2.62
C LYS A 2 -11.39 -9.89 1.16
N LYS A 3 -12.66 -9.67 0.86
CA LYS A 3 -13.10 -9.23 -0.46
C LYS A 3 -12.73 -7.77 -0.65
N PHE A 4 -11.44 -7.49 -0.83
CA PHE A 4 -11.04 -6.23 -1.44
C PHE A 4 -11.71 -6.20 -2.80
N ALA A 5 -12.58 -5.20 -2.98
CA ALA A 5 -13.26 -4.95 -4.22
C ALA A 5 -12.18 -4.92 -5.30
N VAL A 6 -12.15 -5.98 -6.12
CA VAL A 6 -11.33 -6.07 -7.30
C VAL A 6 -11.80 -4.93 -8.18
N LEU A 7 -11.11 -3.80 -8.11
CA LEU A 7 -11.34 -2.70 -9.02
C LEU A 7 -10.78 -3.16 -10.35
N PHE A 8 -11.63 -3.89 -11.08
CA PHE A 8 -11.43 -4.10 -12.48
C PHE A 8 -11.44 -2.73 -13.14
N LEU A 9 -10.26 -2.16 -13.39
CA LEU A 9 -10.09 -1.36 -14.60
C LEU A 9 -10.39 -2.33 -15.76
N THR A 10 -11.67 -2.54 -16.08
CA THR A 10 -12.08 -3.23 -17.32
C THR A 10 -11.80 -2.29 -18.49
N LEU A 11 -10.52 -1.94 -18.71
CA LEU A 11 -10.09 -1.43 -19.99
C LEU A 11 -10.12 -2.63 -20.94
N SER A 12 -11.28 -2.86 -21.56
CA SER A 12 -11.42 -3.82 -22.65
C SER A 12 -10.51 -3.38 -23.80
N LEU A 13 -9.32 -3.98 -23.87
CA LEU A 13 -8.46 -3.90 -25.05
C LEU A 13 -9.15 -4.65 -26.19
N CYS A 14 -9.70 -3.89 -27.12
CA CYS A 14 -10.04 -4.42 -28.44
C CYS A 14 -8.72 -4.67 -29.18
N LEU A 15 -8.18 -5.88 -29.05
CA LEU A 15 -6.96 -6.32 -29.73
C LEU A 15 -7.21 -6.39 -31.24
N CYS A 16 -6.84 -5.34 -31.96
CA CYS A 16 -6.60 -5.40 -33.40
C CYS A 16 -5.10 -5.21 -33.65
N SER A 17 -4.49 -6.24 -34.22
CA SER A 17 -3.06 -6.32 -34.54
C SER A 17 -2.64 -5.29 -35.60
N CYS A 18 -1.39 -4.84 -35.49
CA CYS A 18 -0.63 -4.01 -36.44
C CYS A 18 -1.06 -2.53 -36.54
N ALA A 19 -0.62 -1.70 -35.59
CA ALA A 19 -0.49 -0.25 -35.74
C ALA A 19 0.61 0.28 -34.78
N PRO A 20 1.29 1.41 -35.07
CA PRO A 20 2.45 1.89 -34.32
C PRO A 20 2.07 2.30 -32.88
N LYS A 21 3.05 2.26 -31.96
CA LYS A 21 2.95 2.77 -30.58
C LYS A 21 2.18 4.09 -30.55
N ASN A 22 0.94 4.03 -30.09
CA ASN A 22 0.16 5.21 -29.77
C ASN A 22 -0.34 4.97 -28.37
N ALA A 23 0.48 5.35 -27.39
CA ALA A 23 0.01 5.53 -26.03
C ALA A 23 -1.27 6.40 -26.11
N ARG A 24 -2.36 5.90 -25.55
CA ARG A 24 -3.65 6.55 -25.55
C ARG A 24 -3.79 7.35 -24.26
N ALA A 25 -4.12 8.63 -24.37
CA ALA A 25 -4.51 9.41 -23.20
C ALA A 25 -5.76 8.82 -22.53
N LEU A 26 -5.76 8.76 -21.20
CA LEU A 26 -6.95 8.40 -20.44
C LEU A 26 -8.08 9.41 -20.67
N THR A 27 -9.31 8.93 -20.65
CA THR A 27 -10.50 9.78 -20.62
C THR A 27 -10.74 10.33 -19.21
N ASP A 28 -11.54 11.38 -19.11
CA ASP A 28 -11.97 11.92 -17.80
C ASP A 28 -12.67 10.87 -16.93
N GLU A 29 -13.40 9.94 -17.54
CA GLU A 29 -14.06 8.83 -16.84
C GLU A 29 -13.04 7.81 -16.30
N GLU A 30 -12.01 7.47 -17.08
CA GLU A 30 -10.92 6.59 -16.62
C GLU A 30 -10.10 7.26 -15.50
N ILE A 31 -9.86 8.58 -15.60
CA ILE A 31 -9.21 9.35 -14.53
C ILE A 31 -10.06 9.35 -13.26
N ALA A 32 -11.38 9.53 -13.36
CA ALA A 32 -12.27 9.43 -12.22
C ALA A 32 -12.23 8.04 -11.57
N GLN A 33 -12.24 6.98 -12.37
CA GLN A 33 -12.10 5.60 -11.87
C GLN A 33 -10.77 5.36 -11.16
N VAL A 34 -9.67 5.92 -11.68
CA VAL A 34 -8.36 5.88 -11.01
C VAL A 34 -8.43 6.62 -9.67
N ASN A 35 -9.02 7.82 -9.64
CA ASN A 35 -9.12 8.59 -8.39
C ASN A 35 -10.01 7.89 -7.35
N ASP A 36 -11.09 7.23 -7.77
CA ASP A 36 -11.91 6.41 -6.89
C ASP A 36 -11.12 5.19 -6.35
N ALA A 37 -10.28 4.56 -7.20
CA ALA A 37 -9.40 3.46 -6.80
C ALA A 37 -8.43 3.85 -5.69
N PHE A 38 -7.81 5.02 -5.85
CA PHE A 38 -6.79 5.57 -4.97
C PHE A 38 -7.38 6.41 -3.84
N PHE A 39 -8.70 6.39 -3.66
CA PHE A 39 -9.31 7.05 -2.51
C PHE A 39 -8.82 6.38 -1.22
N PHE A 40 -8.41 7.21 -0.26
CA PHE A 40 -7.63 6.74 0.89
C PHE A 40 -8.43 5.92 1.91
N MET A 41 -9.76 6.03 1.89
CA MET A 41 -10.66 5.24 2.75
C MET A 41 -11.53 4.34 1.89
N ILE A 42 -11.69 3.08 2.30
CA ILE A 42 -12.63 2.15 1.70
C ILE A 42 -13.58 1.61 2.79
N GLU A 43 -14.66 0.99 2.36
CA GLU A 43 -15.56 0.28 3.25
C GLU A 43 -15.13 -1.18 3.33
N ASN A 44 -14.91 -1.68 4.55
CA ASN A 44 -14.51 -3.06 4.80
C ASN A 44 -15.73 -4.01 4.74
N GLU A 45 -15.50 -5.31 5.00
CA GLU A 45 -16.59 -6.31 4.93
C GLU A 45 -17.73 -6.09 5.95
N THR A 46 -17.47 -5.38 7.05
CA THR A 46 -18.46 -5.07 8.09
C THR A 46 -19.20 -3.75 7.83
N GLY A 47 -18.84 -3.01 6.78
CA GLY A 47 -19.42 -1.71 6.47
C GLY A 47 -18.72 -0.54 7.17
N GLU A 48 -17.58 -0.79 7.79
CA GLU A 48 -16.80 0.21 8.51
C GLU A 48 -15.72 0.80 7.60
N ALA A 49 -15.43 2.08 7.79
CA ALA A 49 -14.41 2.76 7.00
C ALA A 49 -13.00 2.33 7.47
N GLU A 50 -12.16 1.89 6.54
CA GLU A 50 -10.76 1.50 6.79
C GLU A 50 -9.81 2.18 5.79
N ILE A 51 -8.52 2.21 6.12
CA ILE A 51 -7.49 2.68 5.19
C ILE A 51 -7.40 1.72 4.00
N ASN A 52 -7.37 2.27 2.80
CA ASN A 52 -7.15 1.52 1.57
C ASN A 52 -5.69 1.03 1.48
N PRO A 53 -5.39 -0.28 1.54
CA PRO A 53 -4.01 -0.77 1.49
C PRO A 53 -3.27 -0.37 0.20
N LEU A 54 -3.98 -0.10 -0.90
CA LEU A 54 -3.39 0.38 -2.15
C LEU A 54 -2.63 1.70 -1.93
N THR A 55 -3.17 2.60 -1.10
CA THR A 55 -2.54 3.90 -0.88
C THR A 55 -1.33 3.81 0.05
N CYS A 56 -1.21 2.75 0.86
CA CYS A 56 0.00 2.47 1.63
C CYS A 56 1.22 2.26 0.72
N MET A 57 1.03 1.77 -0.51
CA MET A 57 2.08 1.65 -1.53
C MET A 57 2.61 3.00 -2.02
N LEU A 58 1.99 4.11 -1.62
CA LEU A 58 2.34 5.47 -2.05
C LEU A 58 2.94 6.31 -0.91
N MET A 59 3.26 5.68 0.23
CA MET A 59 3.86 6.33 1.38
C MET A 59 5.30 6.82 1.10
N ASP A 60 5.96 6.26 0.09
CA ASP A 60 7.30 6.66 -0.34
C ASP A 60 7.46 6.49 -1.86
N TYR A 61 8.53 7.04 -2.40
CA TYR A 61 8.91 6.86 -3.80
C TYR A 61 9.90 5.69 -3.97
N TYR A 62 9.75 4.95 -5.06
CA TYR A 62 10.60 3.83 -5.45
C TYR A 62 10.56 3.61 -6.96
N ASP A 63 11.70 3.18 -7.51
CA ASP A 63 11.85 2.89 -8.94
C ASP A 63 11.34 1.50 -9.31
N ARG A 64 11.35 0.58 -8.34
CA ARG A 64 10.89 -0.81 -8.52
C ARG A 64 10.20 -1.33 -7.27
N PRO A 65 9.30 -2.31 -7.40
CA PRO A 65 8.53 -2.83 -6.27
C PRO A 65 9.39 -3.30 -5.10
N GLU A 66 10.47 -4.03 -5.38
CA GLU A 66 11.34 -4.57 -4.35
C GLU A 66 12.17 -3.51 -3.58
N GLU A 67 12.12 -2.25 -4.03
CA GLU A 67 12.79 -1.11 -3.38
C GLU A 67 11.84 -0.27 -2.52
N MET A 68 10.56 -0.64 -2.42
CA MET A 68 9.61 0.01 -1.53
C MET A 68 10.03 -0.19 -0.06
N PRO A 69 10.14 0.88 0.75
CA PRO A 69 10.45 0.74 2.17
C PRO A 69 9.28 0.12 2.94
N LEU A 70 9.48 -1.11 3.47
CA LEU A 70 8.45 -1.86 4.18
C LEU A 70 7.93 -1.09 5.40
N LYS A 71 8.82 -0.38 6.12
CA LYS A 71 8.46 0.44 7.28
C LYS A 71 7.40 1.49 6.97
N ASN A 72 7.57 2.22 5.86
CA ASN A 72 6.66 3.30 5.47
C ASN A 72 5.35 2.73 4.94
N PHE A 73 5.41 1.62 4.20
CA PHE A 73 4.23 0.87 3.78
C PHE A 73 3.36 0.43 4.97
N LEU A 74 3.97 -0.13 6.02
CA LEU A 74 3.24 -0.64 7.18
C LEU A 74 2.60 0.47 8.04
N GLN A 75 3.12 1.70 8.00
CA GLN A 75 2.83 2.75 8.98
C GLN A 75 1.34 2.96 9.24
N TYR A 76 0.53 2.97 8.19
CA TYR A 76 -0.93 3.12 8.27
C TYR A 76 -1.69 1.95 7.62
N PHE A 77 -1.03 0.81 7.46
CA PHE A 77 -1.66 -0.39 6.93
C PHE A 77 -2.85 -0.78 7.83
N PRO A 78 -4.00 -1.20 7.27
CA PRO A 78 -5.16 -1.57 8.07
C PRO A 78 -4.83 -2.79 8.95
N ALA A 79 -4.69 -2.51 10.24
CA ALA A 79 -4.35 -3.50 11.25
C ALA A 79 -5.54 -4.41 11.58
N GLU A 80 -5.25 -5.64 12.00
CA GLU A 80 -6.28 -6.55 12.53
C GLU A 80 -6.85 -6.03 13.86
N GLY A 81 -6.01 -5.32 14.62
CA GLY A 81 -6.39 -4.67 15.86
C GLY A 81 -5.19 -4.18 16.65
N ASP A 82 -5.49 -3.65 17.83
CA ASP A 82 -4.47 -3.12 18.73
C ASP A 82 -3.91 -4.20 19.67
N VAL A 83 -2.65 -4.04 20.04
CA VAL A 83 -2.02 -4.82 21.11
C VAL A 83 -2.66 -4.43 22.43
N THR A 84 -3.21 -5.42 23.13
CA THR A 84 -3.92 -5.21 24.42
C THR A 84 -3.40 -6.11 25.54
N THR A 85 -2.56 -7.09 25.23
CA THR A 85 -2.06 -8.05 26.23
C THR A 85 -0.67 -7.66 26.72
N ALA A 86 -0.40 -7.91 28.00
CA ALA A 86 0.92 -7.67 28.59
C ALA A 86 2.00 -8.58 28.00
N GLU A 87 1.65 -9.83 27.66
CA GLU A 87 2.59 -10.80 27.09
C GLU A 87 3.14 -10.32 25.73
N GLU A 88 2.26 -9.91 24.83
CA GLU A 88 2.64 -9.41 23.51
C GLU A 88 3.42 -8.08 23.61
N PHE A 89 3.00 -7.19 24.50
CA PHE A 89 3.72 -5.94 24.75
C PHE A 89 5.14 -6.15 25.29
N GLU A 90 5.32 -7.07 26.25
CA GLU A 90 6.64 -7.39 26.77
C GLU A 90 7.52 -8.08 25.71
N ALA A 91 6.93 -8.88 24.80
CA ALA A 91 7.67 -9.40 23.65
C ALA A 91 8.18 -8.27 22.73
N LEU A 92 7.36 -7.25 22.44
CA LEU A 92 7.78 -6.09 21.64
C LEU A 92 8.94 -5.32 22.28
N LYS A 93 8.96 -5.20 23.61
CA LYS A 93 10.04 -4.52 24.34
C LYS A 93 11.39 -5.22 24.22
N THR A 94 11.42 -6.47 23.76
CA THR A 94 12.68 -7.18 23.47
C THR A 94 13.30 -6.77 22.14
N LEU A 95 12.54 -6.15 21.24
CA LEU A 95 13.03 -5.65 19.96
C LEU A 95 13.89 -4.40 20.17
N ALA A 96 15.09 -4.40 19.60
CA ALA A 96 16.04 -3.29 19.74
C ALA A 96 15.49 -1.97 19.18
N ASP A 97 14.70 -2.05 18.10
CA ASP A 97 14.12 -0.89 17.41
C ASP A 97 12.79 -0.41 18.03
N PHE A 98 12.28 -1.09 19.07
CA PHE A 98 11.05 -0.65 19.74
C PHE A 98 11.33 0.61 20.58
N PRO A 99 10.68 1.76 20.29
CA PRO A 99 11.07 3.03 20.88
C PRO A 99 10.52 3.26 22.30
N PHE A 100 9.61 2.41 22.79
CA PHE A 100 8.91 2.58 24.06
C PHE A 100 9.38 1.60 25.16
N GLN A 101 10.67 1.26 25.18
CA GLN A 101 11.25 0.30 26.15
C GLN A 101 11.02 0.71 27.63
N GLU A 102 10.95 2.01 27.91
CA GLU A 102 10.74 2.56 29.26
C GLU A 102 9.26 2.57 29.71
N VAL A 103 8.32 2.23 28.83
CA VAL A 103 6.89 2.20 29.16
C VAL A 103 6.58 0.92 29.97
N SER A 104 5.90 1.10 31.11
CA SER A 104 5.67 0.02 32.08
C SER A 104 4.65 -1.01 31.62
N SER A 105 3.63 -0.58 30.87
CA SER A 105 2.51 -1.42 30.45
C SER A 105 1.85 -0.91 29.17
N VAL A 106 1.16 -1.79 28.44
CA VAL A 106 0.45 -1.42 27.20
C VAL A 106 -0.62 -0.34 27.42
N SER A 107 -1.25 -0.29 28.60
CA SER A 107 -2.23 0.75 28.95
C SER A 107 -1.61 2.13 29.18
N GLU A 108 -0.30 2.22 29.39
CA GLU A 108 0.45 3.47 29.53
C GLU A 108 1.05 3.95 28.20
N MET A 109 0.79 3.23 27.10
CA MET A 109 1.30 3.62 25.79
C MET A 109 0.75 5.00 25.38
N PRO A 110 1.63 5.93 24.93
CA PRO A 110 1.21 7.26 24.52
C PRO A 110 0.43 7.26 23.19
N VAL A 111 0.58 6.20 22.39
CA VAL A 111 -0.11 5.97 21.13
C VAL A 111 -0.53 4.50 21.04
N PRO A 112 -1.63 4.19 20.34
CA PRO A 112 -1.99 2.82 20.01
C PRO A 112 -0.82 2.04 19.40
N LEU A 113 -0.74 0.75 19.74
CA LEU A 113 0.15 -0.22 19.10
C LEU A 113 -0.71 -1.11 18.22
N HIS A 114 -0.41 -1.13 16.93
CA HIS A 114 -1.19 -1.88 15.96
C HIS A 114 -0.48 -3.18 15.61
N ARG A 115 -1.26 -4.28 15.53
CA ARG A 115 -0.79 -5.57 15.04
C ARG A 115 -1.26 -5.80 13.60
N ILE A 116 -0.30 -6.12 12.74
CA ILE A 116 -0.52 -6.37 11.32
C ILE A 116 -0.01 -7.79 11.00
N PRO A 117 -0.89 -8.78 10.79
CA PRO A 117 -0.47 -10.13 10.43
C PRO A 117 0.40 -10.15 9.16
N ALA A 118 1.48 -10.94 9.16
CA ALA A 118 2.38 -11.03 7.99
C ALA A 118 1.65 -11.56 6.75
N ALA A 119 0.70 -12.47 6.93
CA ALA A 119 -0.15 -12.99 5.85
C ALA A 119 -0.99 -11.89 5.17
N ASP A 120 -1.44 -10.88 5.90
CA ASP A 120 -2.20 -9.76 5.32
C ASP A 120 -1.28 -8.87 4.48
N VAL A 121 -0.05 -8.64 4.95
CA VAL A 121 0.98 -7.89 4.20
C VAL A 121 1.34 -8.60 2.90
N GLU A 122 1.59 -9.91 2.97
CA GLU A 122 1.89 -10.76 1.82
C GLU A 122 0.74 -10.72 0.80
N GLU A 123 -0.51 -10.87 1.25
CA GLU A 123 -1.69 -10.80 0.37
C GLU A 123 -1.74 -9.47 -0.40
N GLN A 124 -1.49 -8.34 0.26
CA GLN A 124 -1.56 -7.03 -0.38
C GLN A 124 -0.36 -6.74 -1.30
N LEU A 125 0.85 -7.19 -0.96
CA LEU A 125 2.01 -7.10 -1.84
C LEU A 125 1.81 -7.93 -3.12
N GLN A 126 1.33 -9.17 -2.98
CA GLN A 126 1.00 -10.00 -4.14
C GLN A 126 -0.13 -9.38 -4.96
N GLN A 127 -1.15 -8.82 -4.30
CA GLN A 127 -2.30 -8.20 -4.98
C GLN A 127 -1.90 -6.96 -5.78
N TYR A 128 -1.13 -6.04 -5.20
CA TYR A 128 -0.88 -4.74 -5.83
C TYR A 128 0.47 -4.60 -6.50
N MET A 129 1.46 -5.44 -6.18
CA MET A 129 2.80 -5.36 -6.78
C MET A 129 3.19 -6.65 -7.50
N GLY A 130 2.63 -7.79 -7.07
CA GLY A 130 3.02 -9.11 -7.57
C GLY A 130 4.32 -9.63 -6.94
N ASP A 131 4.81 -8.95 -5.91
CA ASP A 131 5.99 -9.30 -5.13
C ASP A 131 5.60 -10.03 -3.84
N SER A 132 6.58 -10.71 -3.25
CA SER A 132 6.52 -11.25 -1.89
C SER A 132 7.28 -10.36 -0.91
N ILE A 133 6.95 -10.45 0.39
CA ILE A 133 7.75 -9.84 1.46
C ILE A 133 9.24 -10.21 1.32
N ASP A 134 9.53 -11.46 0.96
CA ASP A 134 10.90 -11.98 0.81
C ASP A 134 11.69 -11.31 -0.32
N ASP A 135 11.00 -10.68 -1.27
CA ASP A 135 11.62 -9.97 -2.38
C ASP A 135 12.07 -8.55 -1.99
N LEU A 136 11.49 -7.97 -0.92
CA LEU A 136 11.76 -6.59 -0.51
C LEU A 136 13.19 -6.39 0.01
N LYS A 137 13.86 -5.35 -0.49
CA LYS A 137 15.26 -5.01 -0.15
C LYS A 137 15.38 -4.07 1.06
N LYS A 138 14.32 -3.33 1.41
CA LYS A 138 14.33 -2.28 2.44
C LYS A 138 13.38 -2.63 3.58
N THR A 139 13.88 -3.46 4.50
CA THR A 139 13.12 -3.98 5.66
C THR A 139 13.64 -3.45 7.00
N ASP A 140 14.53 -2.46 6.98
CA ASP A 140 15.11 -1.86 8.18
C ASP A 140 14.09 -1.06 9.00
N GLY A 141 14.25 -1.12 10.33
CA GLY A 141 13.42 -0.37 11.28
C GLY A 141 11.96 -0.81 11.36
N VAL A 142 11.66 -2.03 10.90
CA VAL A 142 10.37 -2.70 11.04
C VAL A 142 10.34 -3.51 12.35
N LEU A 143 9.22 -3.45 13.07
CA LEU A 143 9.00 -4.26 14.25
C LEU A 143 8.27 -5.54 13.84
N TYR A 144 8.89 -6.69 14.07
CA TYR A 144 8.33 -8.00 13.75
C TYR A 144 8.54 -8.98 14.91
N LEU A 145 7.51 -9.76 15.25
CA LEU A 145 7.61 -10.83 16.24
C LEU A 145 7.27 -12.18 15.60
N ASP A 146 8.25 -13.08 15.51
CA ASP A 146 8.08 -14.44 14.98
C ASP A 146 6.99 -15.23 15.74
N SER A 147 6.84 -15.01 17.05
CA SER A 147 5.86 -15.74 17.87
C SER A 147 4.41 -15.43 17.51
N TYR A 148 4.17 -14.28 16.89
CA TYR A 148 2.85 -13.84 16.45
C TYR A 148 2.70 -13.83 14.92
N ASP A 149 3.81 -14.03 14.19
CA ASP A 149 3.90 -13.88 12.74
C ASP A 149 3.26 -12.56 12.27
N ALA A 150 3.69 -11.46 12.92
CA ALA A 150 3.06 -10.16 12.74
C ALA A 150 4.08 -9.01 12.81
N TYR A 151 3.77 -7.97 12.04
CA TYR A 151 4.40 -6.67 12.08
C TYR A 151 3.67 -5.74 13.03
N TYR A 152 4.39 -4.72 13.51
CA TYR A 152 3.85 -3.76 14.47
C TYR A 152 4.18 -2.33 14.10
N THR A 153 3.17 -1.47 14.23
CA THR A 153 3.30 -0.03 14.08
C THR A 153 2.66 0.69 15.26
N TYR A 154 2.85 2.00 15.34
CA TYR A 154 2.41 2.80 16.46
C TYR A 154 2.01 4.20 16.00
N THR A 155 0.71 4.46 15.94
CA THR A 155 0.15 5.72 15.44
C THR A 155 -1.15 6.02 16.18
N SER A 156 -1.44 7.30 16.40
CA SER A 156 -2.71 7.74 17.00
C SER A 156 -3.62 8.45 16.00
N ASP A 157 -3.05 8.83 14.87
CA ASP A 157 -3.69 9.49 13.75
C ASP A 157 -3.98 8.49 12.63
N ALA A 158 -4.91 8.87 11.75
CA ALA A 158 -5.10 8.19 10.49
C ALA A 158 -4.27 8.91 9.43
N GLY A 159 -3.50 8.13 8.67
CA GLY A 159 -2.74 8.59 7.53
C GLY A 159 -2.78 7.54 6.44
N GLY A 160 -2.27 7.88 5.28
CA GLY A 160 -2.21 7.02 4.11
C GLY A 160 -1.59 7.79 2.97
N GLY A 161 -1.11 7.08 1.96
CA GLY A 161 -0.68 7.74 0.74
C GLY A 161 -1.85 8.49 0.10
N TYR A 162 -1.52 9.56 -0.61
CA TYR A 162 -2.49 10.32 -1.38
C TYR A 162 -2.01 10.38 -2.82
N PHE A 163 -2.96 10.21 -3.75
CA PHE A 163 -2.72 10.44 -5.15
C PHE A 163 -3.97 11.01 -5.80
N ASN A 164 -3.81 12.14 -6.47
CA ASN A 164 -4.80 12.70 -7.36
C ASN A 164 -4.27 12.61 -8.79
N CYS A 165 -4.84 11.70 -9.57
CA CYS A 165 -4.59 11.56 -10.99
C CYS A 165 -5.13 12.78 -11.74
N GLU A 166 -4.26 13.40 -12.53
CA GLU A 166 -4.56 14.57 -13.35
C GLU A 166 -4.58 14.21 -14.84
N SER A 167 -3.78 13.21 -15.23
CA SER A 167 -3.77 12.65 -16.58
C SER A 167 -3.13 11.26 -16.57
N GLY A 168 -3.29 10.50 -17.66
CA GLY A 168 -2.58 9.24 -17.81
C GLY A 168 -2.45 8.79 -19.25
N GLU A 169 -1.57 7.83 -19.47
CA GLU A 169 -1.30 7.24 -20.77
C GLU A 169 -1.33 5.72 -20.65
N LEU A 170 -2.15 5.08 -21.49
CA LEU A 170 -2.16 3.63 -21.65
C LEU A 170 -1.42 3.24 -22.93
N ASP A 171 -0.33 2.48 -22.80
CA ASP A 171 0.38 1.81 -23.91
C ASP A 171 0.30 0.29 -23.71
N ASP A 172 -0.56 -0.37 -24.47
CA ASP A 172 -0.81 -1.82 -24.41
C ASP A 172 -1.20 -2.28 -22.98
N ASN A 173 -0.26 -2.86 -22.24
CA ASN A 173 -0.44 -3.34 -20.87
C ASN A 173 0.24 -2.44 -19.82
N THR A 174 0.72 -1.26 -20.20
CA THR A 174 1.41 -0.33 -19.30
C THR A 174 0.62 0.96 -19.16
N LEU A 175 0.38 1.36 -17.92
CA LEU A 175 -0.36 2.56 -17.56
C LEU A 175 0.57 3.53 -16.82
N LEU A 176 0.70 4.75 -17.33
CA LEU A 176 1.35 5.86 -16.65
C LEU A 176 0.28 6.79 -16.11
N LEU A 177 0.31 7.07 -14.81
CA LEU A 177 -0.60 7.99 -14.14
C LEU A 177 0.19 9.18 -13.64
N TYR A 178 -0.08 10.36 -14.20
CA TYR A 178 0.54 11.60 -13.79
C TYR A 178 -0.41 12.36 -12.87
N GLY A 179 0.12 12.85 -11.76
CA GLY A 179 -0.69 13.54 -10.78
C GLY A 179 0.13 14.12 -9.65
N SER A 180 -0.54 14.29 -8.52
CA SER A 180 0.04 14.88 -7.33
C SER A 180 -0.18 14.00 -6.12
N SER A 181 0.86 13.87 -5.30
CA SER A 181 0.86 13.23 -3.98
C SER A 181 1.02 14.29 -2.88
N THR A 182 0.98 13.88 -1.61
CA THR A 182 1.26 14.76 -0.47
C THR A 182 2.63 15.43 -0.56
N ALA A 183 3.63 14.76 -1.15
CA ALA A 183 4.99 15.27 -1.29
C ALA A 183 5.21 16.12 -2.55
N GLY A 184 4.25 16.15 -3.47
CA GLY A 184 4.31 16.91 -4.71
C GLY A 184 3.95 16.10 -5.95
N PRO A 185 4.21 16.66 -7.15
CA PRO A 185 3.98 16.01 -8.42
C PRO A 185 4.68 14.65 -8.50
N CYS A 186 3.99 13.65 -9.04
CA CYS A 186 4.50 12.30 -9.17
C CYS A 186 3.93 11.56 -10.38
N VAL A 187 4.55 10.42 -10.69
CA VAL A 187 4.07 9.44 -11.65
C VAL A 187 3.97 8.07 -10.99
N ILE A 188 2.85 7.38 -11.21
CA ILE A 188 2.69 5.97 -10.87
C ILE A 188 2.72 5.18 -12.17
N THR A 189 3.62 4.21 -12.26
CA THR A 189 3.64 3.25 -13.37
C THR A 189 2.95 1.98 -12.93
N MET A 190 1.97 1.52 -13.69
CA MET A 190 1.32 0.24 -13.47
C MET A 190 1.44 -0.67 -14.70
N LYS A 191 1.42 -1.98 -14.48
CA LYS A 191 1.42 -2.99 -15.53
C LYS A 191 0.29 -3.98 -15.35
N ASN A 192 -0.43 -4.28 -16.42
CA ASN A 192 -1.42 -5.34 -16.44
C ASN A 192 -0.72 -6.69 -16.63
N ILE A 193 -0.82 -7.54 -15.60
CA ILE A 193 -0.31 -8.90 -15.57
C ILE A 193 -1.50 -9.82 -15.31
N GLU A 194 -1.83 -10.66 -16.28
CA GLU A 194 -2.96 -11.61 -16.18
C GLU A 194 -4.29 -10.95 -15.79
N ASN A 195 -4.61 -9.81 -16.40
CA ASN A 195 -5.79 -8.98 -16.11
C ASN A 195 -5.79 -8.30 -14.73
N ASN A 196 -4.65 -8.27 -14.02
CA ASN A 196 -4.50 -7.53 -12.78
C ASN A 196 -3.48 -6.41 -12.94
N TRP A 197 -3.86 -5.19 -12.57
CA TRP A 197 -2.95 -4.05 -12.57
C TRP A 197 -2.05 -4.09 -11.34
N LYS A 198 -0.73 -4.06 -11.56
CA LYS A 198 0.30 -4.03 -10.52
C LYS A 198 1.05 -2.70 -10.56
N ILE A 199 1.28 -2.08 -9.42
CA ILE A 199 2.17 -0.93 -9.29
C ILE A 199 3.60 -1.41 -9.49
N ILE A 200 4.29 -0.77 -10.42
CA ILE A 200 5.69 -1.03 -10.78
C ILE A 200 6.60 0.05 -10.22
N SER A 201 6.13 1.29 -10.15
CA SER A 201 6.89 2.39 -9.54
C SER A 201 5.97 3.50 -9.06
N HIS A 202 6.47 4.27 -8.09
CA HIS A 202 5.91 5.54 -7.64
C HIS A 202 7.07 6.52 -7.55
N GLN A 203 7.11 7.54 -8.43
CA GLN A 203 8.28 8.40 -8.59
C GLN A 203 7.87 9.88 -8.51
N ALA A 204 8.65 10.69 -7.82
CA ALA A 204 8.52 12.15 -7.90
C ALA A 204 8.82 12.63 -9.31
N THR A 205 8.05 13.61 -9.81
CA THR A 205 8.37 14.32 -11.05
C THR A 205 9.03 15.65 -10.69
N ALA A 206 10.11 15.99 -11.40
CA ALA A 206 10.93 17.17 -11.16
C ALA A 206 10.34 18.45 -11.79
#